data_AF-A0A259RML2-F1
#
_entry.id   AF-A0A259RML2-F1
#
_cell.length_a   1.000
_cell.length_b   1.000
_cell.length_c   1.000
_cell.angle_alpha   90.00
_cell.angle_beta   90.00
_cell.angle_gamma   90.00
#
_symmetry.space_group_name_H-M   'P 1'
#
loop_
_entity.id
_entity.type
_entity.pdbx_description
1 polymer ?
#
loop_
_entity_poly.entity_id
_entity_poly.type
_entity_poly.pdbx_seq_one_letter_code
_entity_poly.pdbx_strand_id
1 'polypeptide(L)' 'PDMAFLLCTDGFWEHVAVSEMPLILAAADLSFAASVWVRQAARRAGAGGDNVALALWRSPPRSKRGWLSFR' A
#
# COMPACT_ATOMS: atom_id res chain seq x y z
N PRO A 1 -0.07 -12.82 2.21
CA PRO A 1 -0.32 -12.09 3.47
C PRO A 1 -1.77 -12.29 3.90
N ASP A 2 -2.00 -12.51 5.19
CA ASP A 2 -3.36 -12.78 5.68
C ASP A 2 -4.11 -11.47 5.93
N MET A 3 -3.38 -10.37 6.15
CA MET A 3 -3.95 -9.05 6.42
C MET A 3 -3.09 -7.95 5.78
N ALA A 4 -3.75 -6.89 5.33
CA ALA A 4 -3.13 -5.69 4.77
C ALA A 4 -4.05 -4.49 5.00
N PHE A 5 -3.47 -3.30 5.12
CA PHE A 5 -4.26 -2.07 5.11
C PHE A 5 -3.50 -0.94 4.42
N LEU A 6 -4.29 0.02 3.93
CA LEU A 6 -3.85 1.26 3.32
C LEU A 6 -4.57 2.39 4.06
N LEU A 7 -3.80 3.38 4.52
CA LEU A 7 -4.32 4.63 5.06
C LEU A 7 -3.86 5.76 4.15
N CYS A 8 -4.75 6.69 3.83
CA CYS A 8 -4.43 7.80 2.93
C CYS A 8 -5.25 9.04 3.27
N THR A 9 -4.78 10.19 2.77
CA THR A 9 -5.55 11.43 2.81
C THR A 9 -6.67 11.41 1.77
N ASP A 10 -7.68 12.25 1.95
CA ASP A 10 -8.71 12.55 0.94
C ASP A 10 -8.08 12.98 -0.40
N GLY A 11 -7.05 13.83 -0.38
CA GLY A 11 -6.31 14.22 -1.60
C GLY A 11 -5.69 13.04 -2.36
N PHE A 12 -5.40 11.91 -1.70
CA PHE A 12 -5.01 10.67 -2.40
C PHE A 12 -6.25 9.94 -2.96
N TRP A 13 -7.28 9.79 -2.13
CA TRP A 13 -8.51 9.05 -2.45
C TRP A 13 -9.26 9.64 -3.65
N GLU A 14 -9.26 10.95 -3.82
CA GLU A 14 -9.89 11.64 -4.95
C GLU A 14 -9.29 11.27 -6.32
N HIS A 15 -8.02 10.85 -6.33
CA HIS A 15 -7.26 10.61 -7.56
C HIS A 15 -6.81 9.17 -7.75
N VAL A 16 -7.15 8.27 -6.84
CA VAL A 16 -6.83 6.84 -6.91
C VAL A 16 -8.09 6.03 -6.65
N ALA A 17 -8.52 5.25 -7.64
CA ALA A 17 -9.74 4.46 -7.54
C ALA A 17 -9.56 3.32 -6.52
N VAL A 18 -10.64 2.97 -5.82
CA VAL A 18 -10.66 1.83 -4.88
C VAL A 18 -10.19 0.53 -5.55
N SER A 19 -10.48 0.34 -6.83
CA SER A 19 -10.01 -0.82 -7.61
C SER A 19 -8.50 -0.87 -7.85
N GLU A 20 -7.80 0.28 -7.77
CA GLU A 20 -6.35 0.36 -7.91
C GLU A 20 -5.63 0.00 -6.59
N MET A 21 -6.26 0.25 -5.43
CA MET A 21 -5.64 0.07 -4.10
C MET A 21 -5.15 -1.36 -3.81
N PRO A 22 -5.86 -2.44 -4.19
CA PRO A 22 -5.35 -3.81 -4.04
C PRO A 22 -4.04 -4.04 -4.80
N LEU A 23 -3.83 -3.37 -5.95
CA LEU A 23 -2.60 -3.51 -6.73
C LEU A 23 -1.40 -2.89 -5.98
N ILE A 24 -1.62 -1.77 -5.29
CA ILE A 24 -0.61 -1.14 -4.42
C ILE A 24 -0.22 -2.10 -3.30
N LEU A 25 -1.22 -2.67 -2.63
CA LEU A 25 -1.05 -3.64 -1.54
C LEU A 25 -0.54 -5.00 -2.02
N ALA A 26 -0.51 -5.28 -3.32
CA ALA A 26 0.04 -6.49 -3.93
C ALA A 26 1.50 -6.32 -4.37
N ALA A 27 2.03 -5.09 -4.45
CA ALA A 27 3.41 -4.82 -4.88
C ALA A 27 4.43 -5.60 -4.04
N ALA A 28 5.57 -5.99 -4.62
CA ALA A 28 6.61 -6.70 -3.85
C ALA A 28 7.24 -5.80 -2.77
N ASP A 29 7.52 -4.55 -3.12
CA ASP A 29 8.08 -3.53 -2.24
C ASP A 29 7.04 -2.43 -1.96
N LEU A 30 6.56 -2.37 -0.71
CA LEU A 30 5.59 -1.37 -0.28
C LEU A 30 6.17 0.04 -0.17
N SER A 31 7.44 0.17 0.21
CA SER A 31 8.07 1.49 0.35
C SER A 31 8.20 2.15 -1.02
N PHE A 32 8.66 1.37 -2.00
CA PHE A 32 8.71 1.81 -3.38
C PHE A 32 7.31 2.10 -3.94
N ALA A 33 6.34 1.19 -3.72
CA ALA A 33 4.97 1.39 -4.18
C ALA A 33 4.34 2.66 -3.57
N ALA A 34 4.51 2.90 -2.27
CA ALA A 34 4.01 4.10 -1.62
C ALA A 34 4.56 5.37 -2.28
N SER A 35 5.88 5.39 -2.52
CA SER A 35 6.55 6.52 -3.16
C SER A 35 6.04 6.78 -4.59
N VAL A 36 5.82 5.72 -5.37
CA VAL A 36 5.29 5.83 -6.74
C VAL A 36 3.85 6.34 -6.73
N TRP A 37 2.99 5.79 -5.88
CA TRP A 37 1.57 6.10 -5.87
C TRP A 37 1.27 7.49 -5.30
N VAL A 38 2.02 7.98 -4.33
CA VAL A 38 1.92 9.38 -3.88
C VAL A 38 2.25 10.33 -5.03
N ARG A 39 3.35 10.08 -5.76
CA ARG A 39 3.71 10.90 -6.94
C ARG A 39 2.67 10.81 -8.04
N GLN A 40 2.10 9.63 -8.28
CA GLN A 40 1.08 9.43 -9.30
C GLN A 40 -0.22 10.17 -8.95
N ALA A 41 -0.68 10.08 -7.71
CA ALA A 41 -1.86 10.82 -7.23
C ALA A 41 -1.63 12.34 -7.33
N ALA A 42 -0.47 12.84 -6.87
CA ALA A 42 -0.12 14.26 -7.00
C ALA A 42 -0.08 14.73 -8.46
N ARG A 43 0.43 13.91 -9.37
CA ARG A 43 0.43 14.21 -10.83
C ARG A 43 -0.98 14.25 -11.42
N ARG A 44 -1.88 13.37 -10.97
CA ARG A 44 -3.29 13.36 -11.40
C ARG A 44 -4.06 14.56 -10.85
N ALA A 45 -3.74 14.99 -9.63
CA ALA A 45 -4.34 16.16 -8.99
C ALA A 45 -3.99 17.48 -9.70
N GLY A 46 -2.80 17.55 -10.30
CA GLY A 46 -2.34 18.73 -11.02
C GLY A 46 -2.02 19.91 -10.09
N ALA A 47 -1.95 21.12 -10.65
CA ALA A 47 -1.47 22.31 -9.92
C ALA A 47 -2.39 22.78 -8.77
N GLY A 48 -3.66 22.37 -8.78
CA GLY A 48 -4.63 22.71 -7.74
C GLY A 48 -4.94 21.57 -6.77
N GLY A 49 -4.16 20.49 -6.81
CA GLY A 49 -4.37 19.31 -5.98
C GLY A 49 -4.06 19.54 -4.50
N ASP A 50 -4.78 18.82 -3.63
CA ASP A 50 -4.54 18.83 -2.19
C ASP A 50 -3.30 17.98 -1.80
N ASN A 51 -2.90 18.06 -0.53
CA ASN A 51 -1.86 17.24 0.05
C ASN A 51 -2.15 15.74 -0.07
N VAL A 52 -1.19 15.02 -0.64
CA VAL A 52 -1.26 13.57 -0.83
C VAL A 52 -0.36 12.86 0.16
N ALA A 53 -0.92 11.98 0.99
CA ALA A 53 -0.16 11.08 1.85
C ALA A 53 -0.71 9.66 1.81
N LEU A 54 0.19 8.69 2.00
CA LEU A 54 -0.11 7.26 1.91
C LEU A 54 0.75 6.48 2.92
N ALA A 55 0.12 5.63 3.72
CA ALA A 55 0.76 4.65 4.58
C ALA A 55 0.26 3.25 4.23
N LEU A 56 1.20 2.33 4.04
CA LEU A 56 0.94 0.95 3.65
C LEU A 56 1.45 0.00 4.72
N TRP A 57 0.66 -1.02 5.02
CA TRP A 57 1.11 -2.11 5.88
C TRP A 57 0.58 -3.44 5.37
N ARG A 58 1.40 -4.48 5.54
CA ARG A 58 1.04 -5.85 5.20
C ARG A 58 1.64 -6.78 6.23
N SER A 59 0.85 -7.74 6.66
CA SER A 59 1.33 -8.72 7.64
C SER A 59 2.50 -9.52 7.04
N PRO A 60 3.55 -9.82 7.82
CA PRO A 60 4.57 -10.75 7.38
C PRO A 60 3.94 -12.11 7.06
N PRO A 61 4.60 -12.95 6.24
CA PRO A 61 4.14 -14.31 6.00
C PRO A 61 4.01 -15.03 7.33
N ARG A 62 2.91 -15.77 7.55
CA ARG A 62 2.82 -16.69 8.69
C ARG A 62 4.01 -17.63 8.63
N SER A 63 4.91 -17.55 9.61
CA SER A 63 5.96 -18.55 9.72
C SER A 63 5.28 -19.88 9.98
N LYS A 64 5.52 -20.87 9.11
CA LYS A 64 5.29 -22.25 9.48
C LYS A 64 6.35 -22.56 10.51
N ARG A 65 6.08 -22.30 11.81
CA ARG A 65 6.83 -22.94 12.89
C ARG A 65 6.56 -24.44 12.75
N GLY A 66 7.34 -25.08 11.88
CA GLY A 66 7.43 -26.51 11.81
C GLY A 66 7.84 -26.96 13.18
N TRP A 67 6.99 -27.76 13.82
CA TRP A 67 7.39 -28.56 14.94
C TRP A 67 8.58 -29.41 14.47
N LEU A 68 9.80 -28.97 14.78
CA LEU A 68 10.97 -29.82 14.72
C LEU A 68 10.74 -30.89 15.78
N SER A 69 10.14 -32.01 15.37
CA SER A 69 10.18 -33.24 16.14
C SER A 69 11.64 -33.67 16.19
N PHE A 70 12.30 -33.42 17.32
CA PHE A 70 13.54 -34.12 17.64
C PHE A 70 13.17 -35.60 17.82
N ARG A 71 13.60 -36.43 16.87
CA ARG A 71 13.69 -37.88 17.02
C ARG A 71 15.15 -38.22 17.27
#